data_AF-A0AA48K9Q8-F1
#
_entry.id   AF-A0AA48K9Q8-F1
#
_cell.length_a   1.000
_cell.length_b   1.000
_cell.length_c   1.000
_cell.angle_alpha   90.00
_cell.angle_beta   90.00
_cell.angle_gamma   90.00
#
_symmetry.space_group_name_H-M   'P 1'
#
loop_
_entity.id
_entity.type
_entity.pdbx_description
1 polymer ?
#
loop_
_entity_poly.entity_id
_entity_poly.type
_entity_poly.pdbx_seq_one_letter_code
_entity_poly.pdbx_strand_id
1 'polypeptide(L)'
;MAHQGVLVIAVEPESLAWEAGLRAGDTLLEINGEPVLDQLSYQFLISQRDETGLSFRRPDGSRVTATVENGENGIGLDLAQDQVKVCKQNCIFCFVLQMPKGYRKSLYLKDEDIRLSFLYGHFSTLSSSDDAELDRIVRERLSPIHVSVHATDPAVRVKVVGNPREGDILRKIDRLLEGGVDIHTQAVLVPGVNDGEVWERTVRELWERRAFQTEGPWAGKGGVLSLSCVPVGLTSHREGLPSIPDVDPAFAAAWTKRWIPEVRRHTAENHGEPWLLLADEWFTRARIPVPGRAFYSQSWAQLENGVGLVRKFLEHARRFVRTPKALDFKGRKVLVLTGSSFAPVLNRSLAQVNRRCGSELRAVAAPNNAFGTSVTVAGLLCGRDLAYAAHADREAHGGNLRWVDAVVIPSAALRVHTGPTDQYALDDGSEPTPANQFLDDMTLADLEREVGVPVVPSGANLSQLLDHLRASDRFHTQGMNRPQGAYNP
;
A
#
# COMPACT_ATOMS: atom_id res chain seq x y z
N MET A 1 -29.31 6.02 11.56
CA MET A 1 -28.96 7.44 11.76
C MET A 1 -29.46 8.20 10.55
N ALA A 2 -30.02 9.40 10.72
CA ALA A 2 -30.45 10.21 9.58
C ALA A 2 -29.22 10.55 8.73
N HIS A 3 -29.25 10.13 7.46
CA HIS A 3 -28.20 10.38 6.50
C HIS A 3 -27.97 11.89 6.33
N GLN A 4 -26.75 12.37 6.58
CA GLN A 4 -26.48 13.82 6.62
C GLN A 4 -26.10 14.42 5.26
N GLY A 5 -25.79 13.61 4.25
CA GLY A 5 -25.28 14.03 2.95
C GLY A 5 -23.79 14.37 2.97
N VAL A 6 -23.24 14.72 1.81
CA VAL A 6 -21.81 15.04 1.64
C VAL A 6 -21.63 16.51 1.32
N LEU A 7 -20.68 17.17 1.99
CA LEU A 7 -20.36 18.58 1.75
C LEU A 7 -19.78 18.76 0.35
N VAL A 8 -20.23 19.79 -0.36
CA VAL A 8 -19.68 20.26 -1.63
C VAL A 8 -18.50 21.19 -1.34
N ILE A 9 -17.30 20.81 -1.76
CA ILE A 9 -16.08 21.60 -1.52
C ILE A 9 -15.78 22.55 -2.67
N ALA A 10 -16.10 22.16 -3.90
CA ALA A 10 -15.94 23.01 -5.07
C ALA A 10 -17.01 22.70 -6.12
N VAL A 11 -17.36 23.74 -6.87
CA VAL A 11 -18.21 23.66 -8.05
C VAL A 11 -17.49 24.40 -9.15
N GLU A 12 -17.24 23.73 -10.27
CA GLU A 12 -16.60 24.35 -11.43
C GLU A 12 -17.50 25.49 -11.98
N PRO A 13 -16.94 26.69 -12.27
CA PRO A 13 -17.72 27.76 -12.90
C PRO A 13 -18.27 27.32 -14.24
N GLU A 14 -19.52 27.72 -14.54
CA GLU A 14 -20.21 27.38 -15.81
C GLU A 14 -20.43 25.87 -16.03
N SER A 15 -20.26 25.05 -14.98
CA SER A 15 -20.59 23.63 -15.03
C SER A 15 -22.09 23.39 -14.86
N LEU A 16 -22.52 22.17 -15.20
CA LEU A 16 -23.89 21.72 -15.04
C LEU A 16 -24.36 21.79 -13.57
N ALA A 17 -23.48 21.53 -12.60
CA ALA A 17 -23.79 21.71 -11.18
C ALA A 17 -23.96 23.20 -10.82
N TRP A 18 -23.13 24.08 -11.39
CA TRP A 18 -23.26 25.52 -11.19
C TRP A 18 -24.58 26.06 -11.75
N GLU A 19 -24.98 25.62 -12.94
CA GLU A 19 -26.26 25.95 -13.59
C GLU A 19 -27.46 25.41 -12.80
N ALA A 20 -27.34 24.20 -12.24
CA ALA A 20 -28.32 23.60 -11.33
C ALA A 20 -28.42 24.31 -9.96
N GLY A 21 -27.56 25.31 -9.72
CA GLY A 21 -27.59 26.16 -8.53
C GLY A 21 -26.82 25.64 -7.32
N LEU A 22 -26.02 24.59 -7.48
CA LEU A 22 -25.09 24.12 -6.43
C LEU A 22 -23.95 25.10 -6.24
N ARG A 23 -23.54 25.28 -4.99
CA ARG A 23 -22.40 26.11 -4.60
C ARG A 23 -21.54 25.37 -3.59
N ALA A 24 -20.27 25.77 -3.50
CA ALA A 24 -19.39 25.32 -2.43
C ALA A 24 -20.02 25.67 -1.06
N GLY A 25 -20.00 24.73 -0.12
CA GLY A 25 -20.67 24.83 1.17
C GLY A 25 -22.05 24.17 1.23
N ASP A 26 -22.66 23.84 0.09
CA ASP A 26 -23.89 23.04 0.07
C ASP A 26 -23.62 21.59 0.53
N THR A 27 -24.63 20.90 1.04
CA THR A 27 -24.57 19.48 1.38
C THR A 27 -25.44 18.68 0.42
N LEU A 28 -24.84 17.89 -0.47
CA LEU A 28 -25.56 17.01 -1.37
C LEU A 28 -26.15 15.83 -0.59
N LEU A 29 -27.49 15.71 -0.58
CA LEU A 29 -28.21 14.73 0.22
C LEU A 29 -28.51 13.47 -0.57
N GLU A 30 -29.14 13.63 -1.73
CA GLU A 30 -29.70 12.54 -2.53
C GLU A 30 -29.52 12.81 -4.03
N ILE A 31 -29.35 11.73 -4.79
CA ILE A 31 -29.41 11.70 -6.25
C ILE A 31 -30.50 10.70 -6.65
N ASN A 32 -31.49 11.15 -7.42
CA ASN A 32 -32.62 10.34 -7.87
C ASN A 32 -33.39 9.67 -6.71
N GLY A 33 -33.42 10.31 -5.55
CA GLY A 33 -34.02 9.79 -4.31
C GLY A 33 -33.15 8.80 -3.53
N GLU A 34 -31.95 8.49 -4.03
CA GLU A 34 -30.98 7.64 -3.35
C GLU A 34 -29.96 8.49 -2.55
N PRO A 35 -29.63 8.14 -1.30
CA PRO A 35 -28.70 8.91 -0.48
C PRO A 35 -27.27 8.94 -1.05
N VAL A 36 -26.65 10.12 -1.07
CA VAL A 36 -25.23 10.29 -1.43
C VAL A 36 -24.36 10.14 -0.18
N LEU A 37 -23.65 9.03 -0.07
CA LEU A 37 -22.85 8.64 1.10
C LEU A 37 -21.44 9.24 1.07
N ASP A 38 -20.85 9.30 -0.13
CA ASP A 38 -19.49 9.75 -0.40
C ASP A 38 -19.26 9.98 -1.91
N GLN A 39 -18.04 10.38 -2.28
CA GLN A 39 -17.65 10.60 -3.67
C GLN A 39 -17.89 9.38 -4.59
N LEU A 40 -17.69 8.15 -4.11
CA LEU A 40 -17.92 6.96 -4.95
C LEU A 40 -19.42 6.72 -5.17
N SER A 41 -20.23 6.88 -4.12
CA SER A 41 -21.69 6.81 -4.28
C SER A 41 -22.22 7.90 -5.21
N TYR A 42 -21.64 9.11 -5.16
CA TYR A 42 -21.97 10.20 -6.08
C TYR A 42 -21.67 9.80 -7.52
N GLN A 43 -20.45 9.33 -7.80
CA GLN A 43 -20.04 8.88 -9.13
C GLN A 43 -20.93 7.74 -9.64
N PHE A 44 -21.26 6.79 -8.77
CA PHE A 44 -22.17 5.70 -9.11
C PHE A 44 -23.58 6.22 -9.46
N LEU A 45 -24.18 7.05 -8.61
CA LEU A 45 -25.56 7.52 -8.75
C LEU A 45 -25.74 8.48 -9.92
N ILE A 46 -24.78 9.39 -10.12
CA ILE A 46 -24.81 10.34 -11.24
C ILE A 46 -24.73 9.57 -12.57
N SER A 47 -23.88 8.53 -12.66
CA SER A 47 -23.69 7.77 -13.90
C SER A 47 -24.87 6.87 -14.33
N GLN A 48 -25.92 6.75 -13.52
CA GLN A 48 -27.04 5.86 -13.84
C GLN A 48 -28.01 6.39 -14.90
N ARG A 49 -28.10 7.71 -15.05
CA ARG A 49 -29.12 8.36 -15.91
C ARG A 49 -28.55 9.60 -16.57
N ASP A 50 -29.00 9.85 -17.80
CA ASP A 50 -28.66 11.07 -18.56
C ASP A 50 -29.31 12.32 -17.96
N GLU A 51 -30.44 12.17 -17.26
CA GLU A 51 -31.07 13.26 -16.50
C GLU A 51 -31.18 12.82 -15.04
N THR A 52 -30.69 13.67 -14.14
CA THR A 52 -30.56 13.35 -12.72
C THR A 52 -31.19 14.41 -11.83
N GLY A 53 -32.07 13.97 -10.93
CA GLY A 53 -32.61 14.80 -9.86
C GLY A 53 -31.67 14.86 -8.67
N LEU A 54 -31.29 16.07 -8.26
CA LEU A 54 -30.43 16.36 -7.12
C LEU A 54 -31.28 16.91 -5.97
N SER A 55 -30.97 16.49 -4.74
CA SER A 55 -31.43 17.16 -3.53
C SER A 55 -30.25 17.56 -2.67
N PHE A 56 -30.15 18.83 -2.32
CA PHE A 56 -29.07 19.37 -1.50
C PHE A 56 -29.60 20.35 -0.45
N ARG A 57 -28.83 20.53 0.63
CA ARG A 57 -29.13 21.44 1.72
C ARG A 57 -28.10 22.56 1.75
N ARG A 58 -28.56 23.80 1.79
CA ARG A 58 -27.70 24.98 1.94
C ARG A 58 -27.19 25.14 3.38
N PRO A 59 -26.15 25.94 3.61
CA PRO A 59 -25.67 26.27 4.97
C PRO A 59 -26.74 26.85 5.90
N ASP A 60 -27.76 27.52 5.36
CA ASP A 60 -28.90 28.06 6.11
C ASP A 60 -29.95 26.99 6.52
N GLY A 61 -29.73 25.73 6.13
CA GLY A 61 -30.61 24.59 6.41
C GLY A 61 -31.73 24.39 5.38
N SER A 62 -31.89 25.29 4.40
CA SER A 62 -32.91 25.14 3.35
C SER A 62 -32.59 23.98 2.41
N ARG A 63 -33.61 23.18 2.08
CA ARG A 63 -33.48 22.06 1.13
C ARG A 63 -33.90 22.52 -0.26
N VAL A 64 -33.06 22.24 -1.24
CA VAL A 64 -33.28 22.56 -2.65
C VAL A 64 -33.31 21.26 -3.44
N THR A 65 -34.16 21.22 -4.46
CA THR A 65 -34.16 20.15 -5.47
C THR A 65 -33.90 20.78 -6.83
N ALA A 66 -33.00 20.18 -7.60
CA ALA A 66 -32.67 20.61 -8.94
C ALA A 66 -32.62 19.39 -9.87
N THR A 67 -32.71 19.62 -11.16
CA THR A 67 -32.48 18.59 -12.17
C THR A 67 -31.32 19.02 -13.03
N VAL A 68 -30.46 18.07 -13.37
CA VAL A 68 -29.27 18.31 -14.19
C VAL A 68 -29.20 17.27 -15.30
N GLU A 69 -28.87 17.71 -16.52
CA GLU A 69 -28.48 16.80 -17.60
C GLU A 69 -27.05 16.34 -17.31
N ASN A 70 -26.85 15.05 -17.11
CA ASN A 70 -25.56 14.48 -16.84
C ASN A 70 -24.78 14.27 -18.15
N GLY A 71 -23.75 15.09 -18.38
CA GLY A 71 -22.85 14.95 -19.52
C GLY A 71 -21.82 13.84 -19.34
N GLU A 72 -21.16 13.43 -20.42
CA GLU A 72 -20.12 12.37 -20.40
C GLU A 72 -18.95 12.67 -19.42
N ASN A 73 -18.73 13.94 -19.09
CA ASN A 73 -17.65 14.40 -18.19
C ASN A 73 -18.11 14.65 -16.74
N GLY A 74 -19.34 14.26 -16.38
CA GLY A 74 -19.95 14.60 -15.09
C GLY A 74 -20.43 16.05 -15.02
N ILE A 75 -20.87 16.48 -13.82
CA ILE A 75 -21.51 17.80 -13.64
C ILE A 75 -20.60 18.89 -13.06
N GLY A 76 -19.29 18.66 -12.93
CA GLY A 76 -18.32 19.65 -12.42
C GLY A 76 -18.44 19.92 -10.91
N LEU A 77 -18.55 18.86 -10.11
CA LEU A 77 -18.78 18.90 -8.67
C LEU A 77 -17.71 18.10 -7.91
N ASP A 78 -17.08 18.73 -6.93
CA ASP A 78 -16.19 18.08 -5.96
C ASP A 78 -16.84 18.01 -4.59
N LEU A 79 -16.88 16.81 -4.01
CA LEU A 79 -17.40 16.55 -2.67
C LEU A 79 -16.26 16.32 -1.67
N ALA A 80 -16.51 16.71 -0.42
CA ALA A 80 -15.66 16.38 0.70
C ALA A 80 -15.53 14.87 0.85
N GLN A 81 -14.33 14.40 1.19
CA GLN A 81 -14.13 12.98 1.49
C GLN A 81 -14.66 12.68 2.89
N ASP A 82 -15.59 11.71 2.97
CA ASP A 82 -16.16 11.26 4.24
C ASP A 82 -15.12 10.60 5.15
N GLN A 83 -15.34 10.63 6.46
CA GLN A 83 -14.45 10.03 7.47
C GLN A 83 -14.13 8.57 7.13
N VAL A 84 -12.85 8.19 7.27
CA VAL A 84 -12.45 6.80 7.06
C VAL A 84 -13.04 5.89 8.12
N LYS A 85 -13.62 4.78 7.65
CA LYS A 85 -14.02 3.69 8.54
C LYS A 85 -12.80 3.07 9.19
N VAL A 86 -12.89 2.87 10.50
CA VAL A 86 -11.80 2.35 11.33
C VAL A 86 -12.01 0.88 11.67
N CYS A 87 -10.94 0.12 11.54
CA CYS A 87 -10.86 -1.29 11.90
C CYS A 87 -11.16 -1.52 13.39
N LYS A 88 -12.10 -2.42 13.68
CA LYS A 88 -12.54 -2.78 15.04
C LYS A 88 -11.83 -4.02 15.60
N GLN A 89 -10.86 -4.57 14.88
CA GLN A 89 -10.09 -5.76 15.32
C GLN A 89 -8.98 -5.41 16.31
N ASN A 90 -8.60 -6.34 17.17
CA ASN A 90 -7.42 -6.25 18.03
C ASN A 90 -6.45 -7.39 17.69
N CYS A 91 -6.07 -7.49 16.42
CA CYS A 91 -5.27 -8.61 15.94
C CYS A 91 -4.00 -8.78 16.79
N ILE A 92 -3.64 -10.02 17.11
CA ILE A 92 -2.47 -10.34 17.95
C ILE A 92 -1.15 -9.86 17.34
N PHE A 93 -1.15 -9.55 16.04
CA PHE A 93 -0.05 -9.00 15.26
C PHE A 93 -0.35 -7.60 14.69
N CYS A 94 -1.39 -6.89 15.16
CA CYS A 94 -1.77 -5.59 14.59
C CYS A 94 -0.57 -4.64 14.56
N PHE A 95 -0.17 -4.20 13.37
CA PHE A 95 1.02 -3.36 13.21
C PHE A 95 0.82 -1.99 13.88
N VAL A 96 -0.38 -1.43 13.79
CA VAL A 96 -0.73 -0.14 14.43
C VAL A 96 -0.61 -0.19 15.95
N LEU A 97 -1.02 -1.29 16.60
CA LEU A 97 -0.84 -1.47 18.04
C LEU A 97 0.62 -1.65 18.46
N GLN A 98 1.51 -1.88 17.48
CA GLN A 98 2.95 -2.07 17.65
C GLN A 98 3.77 -0.87 17.18
N MET A 99 3.12 0.27 16.95
CA MET A 99 3.79 1.50 16.53
C MET A 99 4.50 2.15 17.73
N PRO A 100 5.76 2.58 17.58
CA PRO A 100 6.39 3.48 18.57
C PRO A 100 5.58 4.76 18.73
N LYS A 101 5.62 5.38 19.91
CA LYS A 101 4.99 6.69 20.17
C LYS A 101 5.77 7.83 19.53
N GLY A 102 5.09 8.94 19.23
CA GLY A 102 5.71 10.17 18.74
C GLY A 102 5.96 10.20 17.24
N TYR A 103 5.37 9.28 16.48
CA TYR A 103 5.41 9.25 15.03
C TYR A 103 4.19 9.98 14.45
N ARG A 104 4.13 10.09 13.14
CA ARG A 104 3.05 10.80 12.44
C ARG A 104 1.66 10.21 12.75
N LYS A 105 0.68 11.08 13.00
CA LYS A 105 -0.70 10.70 13.39
C LYS A 105 -1.38 9.71 12.43
N SER A 106 -1.20 9.86 11.12
CA SER A 106 -1.84 8.97 10.12
C SER A 106 -1.41 7.51 10.24
N LEU A 107 -0.24 7.23 10.84
CA LEU A 107 0.24 5.86 11.06
C LEU A 107 -0.50 5.13 12.19
N TYR A 108 -1.21 5.86 13.06
CA TYR A 108 -2.01 5.27 14.13
C TYR A 108 -3.47 5.05 13.75
N LEU A 109 -3.87 5.43 12.54
CA LEU A 109 -5.19 5.15 12.01
C LEU A 109 -5.23 3.71 11.48
N LYS A 110 -6.16 2.91 12.01
CA LYS A 110 -6.43 1.56 11.49
C LYS A 110 -7.51 1.67 10.43
N ASP A 111 -7.17 1.99 9.19
CA ASP A 111 -8.17 2.08 8.14
C ASP A 111 -8.81 0.71 7.84
N GLU A 112 -10.09 0.71 7.53
CA GLU A 112 -10.85 -0.45 7.06
C GLU A 112 -11.89 -0.05 6.00
N ASP A 113 -11.65 1.09 5.35
CA ASP A 113 -12.58 1.66 4.41
C ASP A 113 -12.57 0.88 3.09
N ILE A 114 -13.72 0.34 2.69
CA ILE A 114 -13.86 -0.45 1.47
C ILE A 114 -13.57 0.37 0.22
N ARG A 115 -13.76 1.70 0.27
CA ARG A 115 -13.40 2.60 -0.81
C ARG A 115 -11.89 2.54 -1.07
N LEU A 116 -11.09 2.53 0.00
CA LEU A 116 -9.63 2.39 -0.10
C LEU A 116 -9.22 0.98 -0.56
N SER A 117 -10.02 -0.02 -0.19
CA SER A 117 -9.83 -1.40 -0.67
C SER A 117 -10.02 -1.53 -2.18
N PHE A 118 -11.04 -0.85 -2.72
CA PHE A 118 -11.33 -0.82 -4.15
C PHE A 118 -10.32 0.07 -4.93
N LEU A 119 -10.03 1.27 -4.43
CA LEU A 119 -9.19 2.26 -5.14
C LEU A 119 -7.69 1.97 -5.06
N TYR A 120 -7.22 1.49 -3.92
CA TYR A 120 -5.78 1.39 -3.62
C TYR A 120 -5.33 -0.02 -3.21
N GLY A 121 -6.26 -0.99 -3.15
CA GLY A 121 -5.93 -2.35 -2.75
C GLY A 121 -5.70 -2.55 -1.25
N HIS A 122 -6.16 -1.61 -0.42
CA HIS A 122 -6.06 -1.74 1.04
C HIS A 122 -6.87 -2.93 1.55
N PHE A 123 -6.29 -3.72 2.43
CA PHE A 123 -6.98 -4.89 2.95
C PHE A 123 -7.94 -4.52 4.08
N SER A 124 -9.21 -4.92 3.92
CA SER A 124 -10.22 -4.81 4.95
C SER A 124 -10.44 -6.15 5.66
N THR A 125 -10.60 -6.17 6.97
CA THR A 125 -11.02 -7.39 7.69
C THR A 125 -12.55 -7.56 7.71
N LEU A 126 -13.26 -6.63 7.05
CA LEU A 126 -14.72 -6.47 7.00
C LEU A 126 -15.37 -6.24 8.38
N SER A 127 -14.61 -5.80 9.39
CA SER A 127 -15.11 -5.66 10.77
C SER A 127 -15.98 -4.42 10.99
N SER A 128 -15.76 -3.39 10.17
CA SER A 128 -16.60 -2.22 10.06
C SER A 128 -17.74 -2.38 9.05
N SER A 129 -17.81 -3.49 8.32
CA SER A 129 -18.83 -3.79 7.32
C SER A 129 -19.95 -4.62 7.93
N ASP A 130 -21.02 -3.96 8.33
CA ASP A 130 -22.28 -4.62 8.68
C ASP A 130 -23.03 -5.08 7.42
N ASP A 131 -24.18 -5.71 7.60
CA ASP A 131 -24.96 -6.24 6.48
C ASP A 131 -25.40 -5.14 5.49
N ALA A 132 -25.68 -3.92 5.97
CA ALA A 132 -26.03 -2.78 5.11
C ALA A 132 -24.83 -2.31 4.27
N GLU A 133 -23.63 -2.32 4.85
CA GLU A 133 -22.41 -2.03 4.10
C GLU A 133 -22.11 -3.12 3.06
N LEU A 134 -22.31 -4.39 3.39
CA LEU A 134 -22.12 -5.47 2.42
C LEU A 134 -23.10 -5.33 1.24
N ASP A 135 -24.37 -5.00 1.51
CA ASP A 135 -25.36 -4.72 0.46
C ASP A 135 -24.98 -3.50 -0.39
N ARG A 136 -24.40 -2.48 0.24
CA ARG A 136 -23.88 -1.32 -0.46
C ARG A 136 -22.79 -1.72 -1.46
N ILE A 137 -21.80 -2.50 -1.02
CA ILE A 137 -20.69 -2.97 -1.87
C ILE A 137 -21.22 -3.70 -3.11
N VAL A 138 -22.21 -4.57 -2.91
CA VAL A 138 -22.87 -5.31 -3.99
C VAL A 138 -23.63 -4.37 -4.92
N ARG A 139 -24.46 -3.48 -4.38
CA ARG A 139 -25.27 -2.52 -5.16
C ARG A 139 -24.40 -1.61 -6.02
N GLU A 140 -23.32 -1.08 -5.45
CA GLU A 140 -22.38 -0.17 -6.11
C GLU A 140 -21.32 -0.91 -6.94
N ARG A 141 -21.34 -2.26 -6.93
CA ARG A 141 -20.42 -3.13 -7.67
C ARG A 141 -18.95 -2.81 -7.40
N LEU A 142 -18.60 -2.53 -6.15
CA LEU A 142 -17.20 -2.29 -5.76
C LEU A 142 -16.44 -3.61 -5.88
N SER A 143 -15.74 -3.80 -7.01
CA SER A 143 -15.11 -5.06 -7.38
C SER A 143 -13.89 -4.84 -8.30
N PRO A 144 -12.75 -5.50 -8.07
CA PRO A 144 -12.48 -6.37 -6.93
C PRO A 144 -12.19 -5.59 -5.64
N ILE A 145 -12.39 -6.22 -4.48
CA ILE A 145 -11.95 -5.69 -3.16
C ILE A 145 -10.94 -6.63 -2.49
N HIS A 146 -10.23 -6.12 -1.49
CA HIS A 146 -9.15 -6.82 -0.81
C HIS A 146 -9.54 -7.16 0.64
N VAL A 147 -9.58 -8.45 0.96
CA VAL A 147 -10.11 -8.98 2.23
C VAL A 147 -9.04 -9.72 3.03
N SER A 148 -8.78 -9.26 4.25
CA SER A 148 -7.92 -9.93 5.24
C SER A 148 -8.70 -11.01 5.99
N VAL A 149 -8.49 -12.27 5.59
CA VAL A 149 -9.19 -13.45 6.12
C VAL A 149 -8.50 -13.96 7.39
N HIS A 150 -7.17 -14.13 7.30
CA HIS A 150 -6.26 -14.69 8.32
C HIS A 150 -6.52 -16.15 8.74
N ALA A 151 -7.78 -16.56 8.94
CA ALA A 151 -8.19 -17.94 9.14
C ALA A 151 -9.69 -18.06 8.83
N THR A 152 -10.12 -19.21 8.30
CA THR A 152 -11.55 -19.50 8.07
C THR A 152 -12.20 -20.29 9.21
N ASP A 153 -11.40 -20.95 10.06
CA ASP A 153 -11.91 -21.53 11.31
C ASP A 153 -12.37 -20.39 12.25
N PRO A 154 -13.65 -20.36 12.68
CA PRO A 154 -14.17 -19.24 13.46
C PRO A 154 -13.47 -19.03 14.80
N ALA A 155 -13.11 -20.09 15.51
CA ALA A 155 -12.46 -20.00 16.81
C ALA A 155 -11.03 -19.48 16.67
N VAL A 156 -10.30 -19.98 15.67
CA VAL A 156 -8.95 -19.50 15.37
C VAL A 156 -8.99 -18.06 14.86
N ARG A 157 -9.96 -17.71 14.01
CA ARG A 157 -10.11 -16.33 13.53
C ARG A 157 -10.32 -15.37 14.69
N VAL A 158 -11.23 -15.67 15.62
CA VAL A 158 -11.44 -14.84 16.83
C VAL A 158 -10.15 -14.66 17.61
N LYS A 159 -9.36 -15.73 17.79
CA LYS A 159 -8.06 -15.66 18.47
C LYS A 159 -7.07 -14.76 17.71
N VAL A 160 -7.03 -14.86 16.39
CA VAL A 160 -6.12 -14.09 15.54
C VAL A 160 -6.50 -12.61 15.49
N VAL A 161 -7.77 -12.29 15.26
CA VAL A 161 -8.26 -10.91 15.11
C VAL A 161 -8.59 -10.22 16.44
N GLY A 162 -8.64 -10.96 17.55
CA GLY A 162 -8.90 -10.40 18.88
C GLY A 162 -10.31 -9.79 19.02
N ASN A 163 -11.29 -10.28 18.26
CA ASN A 163 -12.66 -9.80 18.28
C ASN A 163 -13.66 -10.96 18.27
N PRO A 164 -14.45 -11.16 19.34
CA PRO A 164 -15.35 -12.31 19.47
C PRO A 164 -16.53 -12.30 18.50
N ARG A 165 -16.86 -11.16 17.88
CA ARG A 165 -17.97 -11.03 16.92
C ARG A 165 -17.57 -11.32 15.48
N GLU A 166 -16.28 -11.48 15.23
CA GLU A 166 -15.70 -11.56 13.89
C GLU A 166 -15.11 -12.96 13.62
N GLY A 167 -15.78 -14.01 14.08
CA GLY A 167 -15.37 -15.40 13.78
C GLY A 167 -15.74 -15.83 12.36
N ASP A 168 -16.96 -15.52 11.92
CA ASP A 168 -17.53 -16.03 10.67
C ASP A 168 -17.29 -15.09 9.48
N ILE A 169 -16.07 -15.13 8.96
CA ILE A 169 -15.68 -14.36 7.77
C ILE A 169 -16.24 -14.94 6.48
N LEU A 170 -16.42 -16.27 6.41
CA LEU A 170 -16.91 -16.93 5.21
C LEU A 170 -18.34 -16.49 4.89
N ARG A 171 -19.21 -16.28 5.90
CA ARG A 171 -20.54 -15.68 5.67
C ARG A 171 -20.47 -14.34 4.94
N LYS A 172 -19.54 -13.46 5.32
CA LYS A 172 -19.39 -12.14 4.68
C LYS A 172 -18.84 -12.28 3.26
N ILE A 173 -17.87 -13.16 3.06
CA ILE A 173 -17.31 -13.48 1.75
C ILE A 173 -18.42 -14.02 0.84
N ASP A 174 -19.16 -15.03 1.28
CA ASP A 174 -20.21 -15.67 0.49
C ASP A 174 -21.27 -14.67 0.04
N ARG A 175 -21.71 -13.77 0.93
CA ARG A 175 -22.63 -12.68 0.56
C ARG A 175 -22.08 -11.76 -0.55
N LEU A 176 -20.79 -11.43 -0.50
CA LEU A 176 -20.15 -10.61 -1.53
C LEU A 176 -20.06 -11.35 -2.86
N LEU A 177 -19.65 -12.62 -2.82
CA LEU A 177 -19.53 -13.47 -4.01
C LEU A 177 -20.90 -13.71 -4.67
N GLU A 178 -21.94 -13.96 -3.87
CA GLU A 178 -23.33 -14.09 -4.33
C GLU A 178 -23.84 -12.81 -5.03
N GLY A 179 -23.37 -11.65 -4.58
CA GLY A 179 -23.60 -10.35 -5.21
C GLY A 179 -22.75 -10.07 -6.45
N GLY A 180 -21.90 -11.01 -6.88
CA GLY A 180 -21.02 -10.85 -8.04
C GLY A 180 -19.78 -9.98 -7.79
N VAL A 181 -19.37 -9.80 -6.53
CA VAL A 181 -18.15 -9.06 -6.16
C VAL A 181 -16.96 -10.02 -6.13
N ASP A 182 -15.92 -9.69 -6.88
CA ASP A 182 -14.66 -10.43 -6.86
C ASP A 182 -13.79 -9.97 -5.69
N ILE A 183 -13.07 -10.90 -5.07
CA ILE A 183 -12.21 -10.58 -3.93
C ILE A 183 -10.80 -11.15 -4.05
N HIS A 184 -9.85 -10.32 -3.67
CA HIS A 184 -8.47 -10.69 -3.41
C HIS A 184 -8.31 -10.93 -1.91
N THR A 185 -7.91 -12.13 -1.49
CA THR A 185 -7.79 -12.47 -0.07
C THR A 185 -6.34 -12.49 0.41
N GLN A 186 -6.15 -12.21 1.69
CA GLN A 186 -4.86 -12.27 2.38
C GLN A 186 -4.98 -12.97 3.73
N ALA A 187 -3.94 -13.70 4.11
CA ALA A 187 -3.70 -14.12 5.47
C ALA A 187 -2.29 -13.76 5.94
N VAL A 188 -2.21 -13.22 7.16
CA VAL A 188 -0.96 -13.11 7.91
C VAL A 188 -0.79 -14.40 8.70
N LEU A 189 0.30 -15.11 8.44
CA LEU A 189 0.59 -16.37 9.09
C LEU A 189 1.39 -16.17 10.39
N VAL A 190 0.84 -16.66 11.49
CA VAL A 190 1.45 -16.68 12.82
C VAL A 190 1.75 -18.13 13.19
N PRO A 191 3.04 -18.50 13.39
CA PRO A 191 3.40 -19.86 13.78
C PRO A 191 2.69 -20.34 15.04
N GLY A 192 2.17 -21.57 15.01
CA GLY A 192 1.44 -22.20 16.11
C GLY A 192 0.06 -21.61 16.39
N VAL A 193 -0.47 -20.73 15.54
CA VAL A 193 -1.81 -20.14 15.70
C VAL A 193 -2.71 -20.47 14.52
N ASN A 194 -2.31 -20.11 13.31
CA ASN A 194 -3.09 -20.32 12.09
C ASN A 194 -2.26 -20.97 10.97
N ASP A 195 -1.25 -21.76 11.34
CA ASP A 195 -0.49 -22.65 10.45
C ASP A 195 -1.02 -24.09 10.50
N GLY A 196 -0.31 -25.02 9.85
CA GLY A 196 -0.68 -26.44 9.83
C GLY A 196 -2.07 -26.69 9.24
N GLU A 197 -2.87 -27.50 9.93
CA GLU A 197 -4.23 -27.90 9.51
C GLU A 197 -5.17 -26.69 9.36
N VAL A 198 -5.01 -25.65 10.19
CA VAL A 198 -5.83 -24.44 10.11
C VAL A 198 -5.59 -23.70 8.79
N TRP A 199 -4.33 -23.63 8.38
CA TRP A 199 -3.96 -23.02 7.11
C TRP A 199 -4.41 -23.89 5.93
N GLU A 200 -4.24 -25.21 6.00
CA GLU A 200 -4.73 -26.13 4.96
C GLU A 200 -6.25 -26.00 4.77
N ARG A 201 -7.01 -25.89 5.87
CA ARG A 201 -8.45 -25.59 5.84
C ARG A 201 -8.75 -24.24 5.19
N THR A 202 -8.02 -23.19 5.58
CA THR A 202 -8.18 -21.84 5.03
C THR A 202 -7.96 -21.81 3.52
N VAL A 203 -6.89 -22.45 3.04
CA VAL A 203 -6.59 -22.57 1.61
C VAL A 203 -7.71 -23.32 0.88
N ARG A 204 -8.14 -24.46 1.42
CA ARG A 204 -9.20 -25.29 0.82
C ARG A 204 -10.53 -24.53 0.70
N GLU A 205 -10.99 -23.92 1.78
CA GLU A 205 -12.31 -23.26 1.82
C GLU A 205 -12.37 -22.01 0.93
N LEU A 206 -11.26 -21.27 0.82
CA LEU A 206 -11.16 -20.16 -0.12
C LEU A 206 -11.00 -20.64 -1.58
N TRP A 207 -10.31 -21.75 -1.81
CA TRP A 207 -10.16 -22.35 -3.14
C TRP A 207 -11.47 -22.89 -3.71
N GLU A 208 -12.33 -23.45 -2.86
CA GLU A 208 -13.70 -23.86 -3.19
C GLU A 208 -14.53 -22.67 -3.70
N ARG A 209 -14.18 -21.44 -3.29
CA ARG A 209 -14.82 -20.18 -3.68
C ARG A 209 -14.13 -19.43 -4.81
N ARG A 210 -13.10 -20.02 -5.45
CA ARG A 210 -12.29 -19.33 -6.49
C ARG A 210 -13.11 -18.90 -7.71
N ALA A 211 -14.12 -19.68 -8.05
CA ALA A 211 -15.00 -19.47 -9.17
C ALA A 211 -16.42 -19.70 -8.66
N PHE A 212 -16.97 -18.69 -7.99
CA PHE A 212 -18.31 -18.79 -7.42
C PHE A 212 -19.30 -18.77 -8.60
N GLN A 213 -19.94 -19.90 -8.84
CA GLN A 213 -20.95 -20.05 -9.89
C GLN A 213 -22.28 -20.33 -9.22
N THR A 214 -23.16 -19.34 -9.28
CA THR A 214 -24.57 -19.48 -8.90
C THR A 214 -25.45 -19.65 -10.14
N GLU A 215 -26.65 -20.16 -9.96
CA GLU A 215 -27.75 -19.96 -10.92
C GLU A 215 -28.31 -18.53 -10.73
N GLY A 216 -28.59 -17.80 -11.81
CA GLY A 216 -29.18 -16.46 -11.75
C GLY A 216 -28.38 -15.34 -12.43
N PRO A 217 -28.70 -14.05 -12.18
CA PRO A 217 -28.16 -12.89 -12.92
C PRO A 217 -26.65 -12.69 -12.80
N TRP A 218 -26.05 -13.25 -11.75
CA TRP A 218 -24.63 -13.13 -11.42
C TRP A 218 -23.85 -14.43 -11.69
N ALA A 219 -24.45 -15.39 -12.41
CA ALA A 219 -23.78 -16.62 -12.81
C ALA A 219 -22.43 -16.33 -13.50
N GLY A 220 -21.35 -16.92 -12.97
CA GLY A 220 -19.99 -16.71 -13.47
C GLY A 220 -19.34 -15.39 -13.05
N LYS A 221 -19.94 -14.64 -12.12
CA LYS A 221 -19.38 -13.43 -11.49
C LYS A 221 -19.21 -13.66 -9.99
N GLY A 222 -18.21 -13.03 -9.40
CA GLY A 222 -17.85 -13.26 -8.01
C GLY A 222 -16.91 -14.45 -7.89
N GLY A 223 -15.77 -14.24 -7.28
CA GLY A 223 -14.85 -15.30 -6.90
C GLY A 223 -13.74 -14.79 -6.00
N VAL A 224 -13.15 -15.72 -5.25
CA VAL A 224 -11.86 -15.47 -4.61
C VAL A 224 -10.79 -15.53 -5.71
N LEU A 225 -10.34 -14.38 -6.20
CA LEU A 225 -9.39 -14.30 -7.30
C LEU A 225 -7.96 -14.73 -6.91
N SER A 226 -7.60 -14.54 -5.64
CA SER A 226 -6.30 -14.96 -5.12
C SER A 226 -6.31 -15.08 -3.60
N LEU A 227 -5.37 -15.87 -3.06
CA LEU A 227 -5.01 -15.90 -1.65
C LEU A 227 -3.52 -15.60 -1.50
N SER A 228 -3.18 -14.47 -0.89
CA SER A 228 -1.81 -14.15 -0.51
C SER A 228 -1.50 -14.53 0.94
N CYS A 229 -0.34 -15.13 1.16
CA CYS A 229 0.18 -15.50 2.46
C CYS A 229 1.42 -14.66 2.77
N VAL A 230 1.33 -13.85 3.83
CA VAL A 230 2.44 -13.03 4.35
C VAL A 230 2.88 -13.59 5.71
N PRO A 231 4.19 -13.65 6.01
CA PRO A 231 4.65 -14.00 7.35
C PRO A 231 4.28 -12.87 8.33
N VAL A 232 4.10 -13.20 9.61
CA VAL A 232 3.88 -12.18 10.63
C VAL A 232 5.08 -11.22 10.72
N GLY A 233 4.77 -9.92 10.78
CA GLY A 233 5.73 -8.85 11.04
C GLY A 233 5.60 -8.35 12.48
N LEU A 234 6.67 -8.43 13.25
CA LEU A 234 6.71 -8.02 14.65
C LEU A 234 7.72 -6.88 14.84
N THR A 235 7.31 -5.82 15.51
CA THR A 235 8.21 -4.75 15.94
C THR A 235 8.74 -5.05 17.35
N SER A 236 9.74 -4.30 17.80
CA SER A 236 10.20 -4.32 19.20
C SER A 236 9.20 -3.69 20.19
N HIS A 237 8.16 -3.02 19.70
CA HIS A 237 7.18 -2.29 20.51
C HIS A 237 5.91 -3.11 20.72
N ARG A 238 6.04 -4.22 21.46
CA ARG A 238 4.93 -5.16 21.74
C ARG A 238 4.49 -5.20 23.20
N GLU A 239 4.85 -4.18 23.98
CA GLU A 239 4.47 -4.10 25.39
C GLU A 239 2.93 -4.10 25.52
N GLY A 240 2.39 -5.00 26.37
CA GLY A 240 0.94 -5.15 26.55
C GLY A 240 0.23 -5.98 25.47
N LEU A 241 0.93 -6.49 24.46
CA LEU A 241 0.35 -7.36 23.43
C LEU A 241 0.62 -8.85 23.71
N PRO A 242 -0.22 -9.77 23.19
CA PRO A 242 0.02 -11.21 23.33
C PRO A 242 1.41 -11.62 22.79
N SER A 243 2.08 -12.51 23.53
CA SER A 243 3.32 -13.12 23.03
C SER A 243 3.00 -14.10 21.92
N ILE A 244 3.63 -13.91 20.76
CA ILE A 244 3.49 -14.78 19.59
C ILE A 244 4.86 -15.05 18.98
N PRO A 245 5.10 -16.25 18.43
CA PRO A 245 6.37 -16.54 17.75
C PRO A 245 6.53 -15.70 16.48
N ASP A 246 7.76 -15.28 16.19
CA ASP A 246 8.13 -14.74 14.88
C ASP A 246 8.43 -15.88 13.89
N VAL A 247 8.47 -15.56 12.60
CA VAL A 247 8.92 -16.47 11.54
C VAL A 247 10.45 -16.39 11.42
N ASP A 248 11.15 -17.37 11.97
CA ASP A 248 12.59 -17.50 11.83
C ASP A 248 13.00 -18.09 10.45
N PRO A 249 14.31 -18.09 10.11
CA PRO A 249 14.77 -18.66 8.84
C PRO A 249 14.46 -20.15 8.65
N ALA A 250 14.44 -20.95 9.72
CA ALA A 250 14.19 -22.39 9.65
C ALA A 250 12.70 -22.66 9.37
N PHE A 251 11.80 -21.94 10.04
CA PHE A 251 10.37 -21.97 9.79
C PHE A 251 10.06 -21.51 8.37
N ALA A 252 10.64 -20.38 7.92
CA ALA A 252 10.44 -19.89 6.55
C ALA A 252 10.92 -20.90 5.49
N ALA A 253 12.05 -21.58 5.73
CA ALA A 253 12.56 -22.62 4.83
C ALA A 253 11.63 -23.86 4.79
N ALA A 254 11.13 -24.30 5.94
CA ALA A 254 10.16 -25.39 6.01
C ALA A 254 8.83 -25.02 5.33
N TRP A 255 8.34 -23.80 5.57
CA TRP A 255 7.13 -23.25 4.97
C TRP A 255 7.21 -23.20 3.46
N THR A 256 8.26 -22.58 2.91
CA THR A 256 8.47 -22.49 1.46
C THR A 256 8.61 -23.86 0.82
N LYS A 257 9.32 -24.80 1.46
CA LYS A 257 9.42 -26.19 0.98
C LYS A 257 8.06 -26.88 0.91
N ARG A 258 7.18 -26.68 1.90
CA ARG A 258 5.83 -27.26 1.94
C ARG A 258 4.89 -26.64 0.91
N TRP A 259 4.94 -25.31 0.75
CA TRP A 259 3.90 -24.55 0.04
C TRP A 259 4.22 -24.18 -1.40
N ILE A 260 5.49 -24.18 -1.83
CA ILE A 260 5.84 -23.98 -3.26
C ILE A 260 5.16 -25.02 -4.18
N PRO A 261 5.14 -26.34 -3.85
CA PRO A 261 4.41 -27.32 -4.65
C PRO A 261 2.91 -27.03 -4.73
N GLU A 262 2.30 -26.59 -3.63
CA GLU A 262 0.87 -26.25 -3.56
C GLU A 262 0.53 -25.04 -4.43
N VAL A 263 1.38 -24.00 -4.41
CA VAL A 263 1.25 -22.85 -5.32
C VAL A 263 1.22 -23.31 -6.77
N ARG A 264 2.15 -24.19 -7.16
CA ARG A 264 2.20 -24.74 -8.53
C ARG A 264 0.98 -25.59 -8.86
N ARG A 265 0.50 -26.40 -7.91
CA ARG A 265 -0.71 -27.20 -8.08
C ARG A 265 -1.92 -26.32 -8.36
N HIS A 266 -2.18 -25.35 -7.48
CA HIS A 266 -3.30 -24.41 -7.64
C HIS A 266 -3.15 -23.56 -8.91
N THR A 267 -1.93 -23.18 -9.31
CA THR A 267 -1.69 -22.51 -10.59
C THR A 267 -2.10 -23.37 -11.78
N ALA A 268 -1.73 -24.66 -11.78
CA ALA A 268 -2.09 -25.57 -12.86
C ALA A 268 -3.61 -25.83 -12.91
N GLU A 269 -4.24 -26.01 -11.76
CA GLU A 269 -5.69 -26.18 -11.63
C GLU A 269 -6.47 -24.89 -11.96
N ASN A 270 -5.83 -23.73 -11.82
CA ASN A 270 -6.40 -22.41 -12.16
C ASN A 270 -5.96 -21.94 -13.56
N HIS A 271 -5.89 -22.86 -14.53
CA HIS A 271 -5.59 -22.57 -15.94
C HIS A 271 -4.29 -21.79 -16.18
N GLY A 272 -3.29 -21.96 -15.31
CA GLY A 272 -2.00 -21.29 -15.40
C GLY A 272 -1.91 -19.94 -14.70
N GLU A 273 -2.98 -19.44 -14.07
CA GLU A 273 -2.95 -18.21 -13.27
C GLU A 273 -2.68 -18.52 -11.79
N PRO A 274 -1.57 -18.02 -11.20
CA PRO A 274 -1.27 -18.26 -9.78
C PRO A 274 -2.34 -17.70 -8.84
N TRP A 275 -3.01 -18.59 -8.13
CA TRP A 275 -4.07 -18.25 -7.18
C TRP A 275 -3.56 -18.14 -5.73
N LEU A 276 -2.81 -19.16 -5.27
CA LEU A 276 -2.11 -19.12 -3.98
C LEU A 276 -0.77 -18.42 -4.17
N LEU A 277 -0.52 -17.39 -3.37
CA LEU A 277 0.61 -16.49 -3.55
C LEU A 277 1.39 -16.37 -2.24
N LEU A 278 2.70 -16.63 -2.29
CA LEU A 278 3.59 -16.39 -1.15
C LEU A 278 4.29 -15.05 -1.33
N ALA A 279 4.23 -14.19 -0.30
CA ALA A 279 4.97 -12.94 -0.28
C ALA A 279 6.48 -13.16 -0.40
N ASP A 280 7.17 -12.17 -0.97
CA ASP A 280 8.61 -12.26 -1.22
C ASP A 280 9.42 -12.45 0.08
N GLU A 281 8.86 -11.96 1.19
CA GLU A 281 9.46 -12.05 2.52
C GLU A 281 9.73 -13.50 2.93
N TRP A 282 8.87 -14.46 2.58
CA TRP A 282 9.10 -15.88 2.85
C TRP A 282 10.44 -16.38 2.30
N PHE A 283 10.78 -15.99 1.07
CA PHE A 283 12.02 -16.40 0.42
C PHE A 283 13.22 -15.67 1.01
N THR A 284 13.07 -14.38 1.31
CA THR A 284 14.15 -13.60 1.95
C THR A 284 14.48 -14.10 3.36
N ARG A 285 13.47 -14.41 4.18
CA ARG A 285 13.66 -15.01 5.52
C ARG A 285 14.27 -16.41 5.44
N ALA A 286 13.82 -17.22 4.49
CA ALA A 286 14.41 -18.54 4.21
C ALA A 286 15.81 -18.47 3.56
N ARG A 287 16.31 -17.27 3.20
CA ARG A 287 17.59 -17.04 2.51
C ARG A 287 17.71 -17.79 1.19
N ILE A 288 16.61 -17.94 0.46
CA ILE A 288 16.56 -18.57 -0.87
C ILE A 288 16.19 -17.54 -1.94
N PRO A 289 16.55 -17.77 -3.21
CA PRO A 289 16.13 -16.90 -4.30
C PRO A 289 14.60 -16.88 -4.45
N VAL A 290 14.04 -15.69 -4.75
CA VAL A 290 12.62 -15.58 -5.12
C VAL A 290 12.32 -16.38 -6.40
N PRO A 291 11.14 -17.01 -6.53
CA PRO A 291 10.75 -17.78 -7.72
C PRO A 291 10.70 -16.96 -8.99
N GLY A 292 10.62 -17.61 -10.16
CA GLY A 292 10.48 -16.96 -11.47
C GLY A 292 9.11 -16.32 -11.70
N ARG A 293 8.95 -15.60 -12.83
CA ARG A 293 7.72 -14.85 -13.18
C ARG A 293 6.42 -15.62 -13.02
N ALA A 294 6.42 -16.88 -13.47
CA ALA A 294 5.24 -17.75 -13.51
C ALA A 294 4.73 -18.18 -12.12
N PHE A 295 5.46 -17.88 -11.05
CA PHE A 295 5.00 -18.10 -9.68
C PHE A 295 4.07 -16.98 -9.18
N TYR A 296 4.04 -15.85 -9.88
CA TYR A 296 3.30 -14.66 -9.49
C TYR A 296 2.17 -14.39 -10.49
N SER A 297 1.07 -13.79 -10.02
CA SER A 297 -0.07 -13.41 -10.87
C SER A 297 0.34 -12.60 -12.09
N GLN A 298 -0.33 -12.80 -13.23
CA GLN A 298 -0.05 -12.07 -14.48
C GLN A 298 -0.26 -10.56 -14.36
N SER A 299 -1.26 -10.14 -13.58
CA SER A 299 -1.60 -8.73 -13.34
C SER A 299 -0.81 -8.09 -12.20
N TRP A 300 -0.05 -8.88 -11.42
CA TRP A 300 0.56 -8.44 -10.16
C TRP A 300 -0.47 -8.00 -9.11
N ALA A 301 -1.67 -8.60 -9.09
CA ALA A 301 -2.79 -8.18 -8.23
C ALA A 301 -2.46 -8.03 -6.73
N GLN A 302 -1.38 -8.67 -6.24
CA GLN A 302 -1.00 -8.68 -4.82
C GLN A 302 0.35 -7.98 -4.57
N LEU A 303 0.78 -7.10 -5.49
CA LEU A 303 2.07 -6.44 -5.40
C LEU A 303 2.21 -5.58 -4.14
N GLU A 304 1.16 -4.82 -3.80
CA GLU A 304 1.10 -3.97 -2.59
C GLU A 304 1.16 -4.80 -1.30
N ASN A 305 0.77 -6.07 -1.37
CA ASN A 305 0.89 -7.01 -0.26
C ASN A 305 2.25 -7.74 -0.21
N GLY A 306 3.27 -7.18 -0.87
CA GLY A 306 4.63 -7.73 -0.85
C GLY A 306 4.82 -8.97 -1.72
N VAL A 307 3.89 -9.28 -2.63
CA VAL A 307 3.99 -10.45 -3.51
C VAL A 307 4.60 -10.04 -4.86
N GLY A 308 5.86 -10.42 -5.09
CA GLY A 308 6.53 -10.28 -6.38
C GLY A 308 7.28 -8.97 -6.63
N LEU A 309 7.37 -8.08 -5.64
CA LEU A 309 8.16 -6.84 -5.70
C LEU A 309 9.61 -7.09 -6.14
N VAL A 310 10.27 -8.08 -5.53
CA VAL A 310 11.65 -8.47 -5.82
C VAL A 310 11.76 -9.06 -7.21
N ARG A 311 10.82 -9.91 -7.63
CA ARG A 311 10.82 -10.48 -8.99
C ARG A 311 10.63 -9.40 -10.05
N LYS A 312 9.67 -8.50 -9.86
CA LYS A 312 9.39 -7.36 -10.75
C LYS A 312 10.63 -6.46 -10.88
N PHE A 313 11.29 -6.15 -9.76
CA PHE A 313 12.56 -5.42 -9.77
C PHE A 313 13.65 -6.15 -10.56
N LEU A 314 13.85 -7.45 -10.32
CA LEU A 314 14.90 -8.24 -10.98
C LEU A 314 14.70 -8.30 -12.50
N GLU A 315 13.45 -8.41 -12.97
CA GLU A 315 13.14 -8.37 -14.40
C GLU A 315 13.46 -7.02 -15.02
N HIS A 316 13.05 -5.93 -14.36
CA HIS A 316 13.37 -4.59 -14.81
C HIS A 316 14.88 -4.35 -14.81
N ALA A 317 15.59 -4.71 -13.72
CA ALA A 317 17.02 -4.54 -13.59
C ALA A 317 17.79 -5.30 -14.67
N ARG A 318 17.40 -6.54 -14.98
CA ARG A 318 18.05 -7.33 -16.04
C ARG A 318 17.87 -6.71 -17.43
N ARG A 319 16.70 -6.13 -17.71
CA ARG A 319 16.43 -5.43 -18.98
C ARG A 319 17.19 -4.11 -19.05
N PHE A 320 17.08 -3.28 -18.02
CA PHE A 320 17.77 -1.99 -17.90
C PHE A 320 19.29 -2.13 -18.05
N VAL A 321 19.84 -3.14 -17.34
CA VAL A 321 21.05 -3.92 -17.66
C VAL A 321 21.68 -3.62 -19.01
N ARG A 322 20.89 -3.93 -20.03
CA ARG A 322 21.26 -4.08 -21.44
C ARG A 322 21.13 -2.82 -22.26
N THR A 323 20.49 -1.78 -21.72
CA THR A 323 20.22 -0.53 -22.43
C THR A 323 21.45 0.37 -22.52
N PRO A 324 21.55 1.24 -23.55
CA PRO A 324 22.58 2.29 -23.59
C PRO A 324 22.50 3.24 -22.39
N LYS A 325 21.28 3.55 -21.92
CA LYS A 325 21.02 4.44 -20.78
C LYS A 325 21.80 4.02 -19.52
N ALA A 326 21.99 2.72 -19.30
CA ALA A 326 22.75 2.21 -18.16
C ALA A 326 24.22 2.67 -18.14
N LEU A 327 24.81 3.01 -19.29
CA LEU A 327 26.20 3.48 -19.37
C LEU A 327 26.44 4.80 -18.64
N ASP A 328 25.40 5.58 -18.38
CA ASP A 328 25.51 6.86 -17.66
C ASP A 328 25.69 6.68 -16.14
N PHE A 329 25.76 5.42 -15.68
CA PHE A 329 26.33 5.09 -14.36
C PHE A 329 27.87 5.14 -14.34
N LYS A 330 28.54 5.16 -15.49
CA LYS A 330 30.00 5.10 -15.59
C LYS A 330 30.69 6.13 -14.69
N GLY A 331 31.66 5.65 -13.90
CA GLY A 331 32.45 6.49 -12.99
C GLY A 331 31.75 6.94 -11.71
N ARG A 332 30.45 6.68 -11.53
CA ARG A 332 29.73 7.07 -10.32
C ARG A 332 30.09 6.19 -9.13
N LYS A 333 30.25 6.80 -7.96
CA LYS A 333 30.43 6.17 -6.65
C LYS A 333 29.22 6.47 -5.79
N VAL A 334 28.34 5.48 -5.59
CA VAL A 334 27.05 5.71 -4.92
C VAL A 334 26.80 4.66 -3.86
N LEU A 335 26.44 5.12 -2.67
CA LEU A 335 25.92 4.27 -1.60
C LEU A 335 24.41 4.19 -1.72
N VAL A 336 23.83 2.99 -1.76
CA VAL A 336 22.39 2.77 -1.82
C VAL A 336 21.92 2.12 -0.53
N LEU A 337 21.25 2.88 0.33
CA LEU A 337 20.65 2.37 1.55
C LEU A 337 19.32 1.69 1.24
N THR A 338 19.05 0.58 1.91
CA THR A 338 17.78 -0.15 1.79
C THR A 338 17.54 -1.05 3.00
N GLY A 339 16.37 -1.68 3.08
CA GLY A 339 16.04 -2.64 4.13
C GLY A 339 16.88 -3.92 4.04
N SER A 340 17.16 -4.52 5.19
CA SER A 340 18.01 -5.72 5.32
C SER A 340 17.57 -6.91 4.46
N SER A 341 16.27 -7.08 4.21
CA SER A 341 15.76 -8.20 3.39
C SER A 341 16.11 -8.05 1.91
N PHE A 342 16.15 -6.81 1.40
CA PHE A 342 16.36 -6.54 -0.02
C PHE A 342 17.83 -6.25 -0.37
N ALA A 343 18.64 -5.76 0.57
CA ALA A 343 20.03 -5.39 0.34
C ALA A 343 20.87 -6.46 -0.39
N PRO A 344 20.81 -7.77 -0.05
CA PRO A 344 21.55 -8.80 -0.79
C PRO A 344 21.13 -8.92 -2.25
N VAL A 345 19.83 -8.76 -2.55
CA VAL A 345 19.31 -8.82 -3.92
C VAL A 345 19.76 -7.60 -4.71
N LEU A 346 19.62 -6.42 -4.12
CA LEU A 346 20.01 -5.16 -4.74
C LEU A 346 21.51 -5.14 -5.07
N ASN A 347 22.36 -5.58 -4.15
CA ASN A 347 23.80 -5.69 -4.36
C ASN A 347 24.15 -6.55 -5.58
N ARG A 348 23.47 -7.68 -5.79
CA ARG A 348 23.70 -8.52 -6.98
C ARG A 348 23.32 -7.82 -8.29
N SER A 349 22.29 -6.97 -8.27
CA SER A 349 21.91 -6.16 -9.43
C SER A 349 22.90 -5.02 -9.66
N LEU A 350 23.31 -4.31 -8.61
CA LEU A 350 24.29 -3.22 -8.70
C LEU A 350 25.66 -3.74 -9.18
N ALA A 351 26.08 -4.93 -8.74
CA ALA A 351 27.30 -5.55 -9.24
C ALA A 351 27.28 -5.81 -10.76
N GLN A 352 26.11 -6.07 -11.35
CA GLN A 352 25.97 -6.19 -12.82
C GLN A 352 26.14 -4.84 -13.51
N VAL A 353 25.62 -3.76 -12.92
CA VAL A 353 25.82 -2.39 -13.41
C VAL A 353 27.31 -2.03 -13.35
N ASN A 354 27.95 -2.26 -12.20
CA ASN A 354 29.38 -1.97 -11.99
C ASN A 354 30.28 -2.66 -13.01
N ARG A 355 30.08 -3.97 -13.24
CA ARG A 355 30.85 -4.73 -14.24
C ARG A 355 30.67 -4.21 -15.66
N ARG A 356 29.47 -3.71 -16.00
CA ARG A 356 29.19 -3.20 -17.34
C ARG A 356 29.75 -1.78 -17.53
N CYS A 357 29.60 -0.92 -16.54
CA CYS A 357 29.74 0.53 -16.73
C CYS A 357 31.02 1.09 -16.11
N GLY A 358 31.73 0.33 -15.27
CA GLY A 358 32.84 0.86 -14.48
C GLY A 358 32.37 1.87 -13.42
N SER A 359 31.23 1.56 -12.77
CA SER A 359 30.71 2.30 -11.62
C SER A 359 31.08 1.61 -10.30
N GLU A 360 31.03 2.34 -9.19
CA GLU A 360 31.23 1.87 -7.82
C GLU A 360 29.93 2.03 -7.02
N LEU A 361 28.88 1.29 -7.41
CA LEU A 361 27.59 1.27 -6.71
C LEU A 361 27.58 0.15 -5.67
N ARG A 362 27.21 0.44 -4.43
CA ARG A 362 27.03 -0.58 -3.38
C ARG A 362 25.75 -0.35 -2.62
N ALA A 363 25.06 -1.42 -2.25
CA ALA A 363 23.93 -1.36 -1.35
C ALA A 363 24.33 -1.75 0.07
N VAL A 364 23.85 -1.00 1.07
CA VAL A 364 24.04 -1.28 2.49
C VAL A 364 22.67 -1.43 3.15
N ALA A 365 22.53 -2.46 3.97
CA ALA A 365 21.35 -2.66 4.80
C ALA A 365 21.35 -1.64 5.94
N ALA A 366 20.32 -0.80 6.01
CA ALA A 366 20.08 0.03 7.18
C ALA A 366 19.38 -0.83 8.25
N PRO A 367 19.94 -0.97 9.47
CA PRO A 367 19.24 -1.61 10.57
C PRO A 367 18.06 -0.73 10.98
N ASN A 368 16.88 -1.34 11.15
CA ASN A 368 15.70 -0.65 11.64
C ASN A 368 15.77 -0.59 13.17
N ASN A 369 16.27 0.52 13.72
CA ASN A 369 16.33 0.72 15.16
C ASN A 369 15.01 1.31 15.69
N ALA A 370 14.28 2.03 14.83
CA ALA A 370 12.98 2.62 15.15
C ALA A 370 11.92 1.56 15.52
N PHE A 371 11.83 0.49 14.73
CA PHE A 371 10.84 -0.59 14.88
C PHE A 371 11.45 -1.91 15.35
N GLY A 372 12.78 -1.98 15.48
CA GLY A 372 13.51 -3.19 15.84
C GLY A 372 14.00 -3.97 14.61
N THR A 373 15.12 -4.67 14.77
CA THR A 373 15.87 -5.28 13.66
C THR A 373 15.16 -6.45 12.97
N SER A 374 14.08 -6.96 13.55
CA SER A 374 13.15 -7.92 12.91
C SER A 374 12.38 -7.29 11.74
N VAL A 375 12.19 -5.97 11.76
CA VAL A 375 11.57 -5.22 10.67
C VAL A 375 12.63 -4.92 9.60
N THR A 376 12.56 -5.66 8.50
CA THR A 376 13.63 -5.68 7.48
C THR A 376 13.27 -4.99 6.16
N VAL A 377 12.06 -4.47 6.05
CA VAL A 377 11.56 -3.80 4.84
C VAL A 377 12.02 -2.35 4.74
N ALA A 378 12.22 -1.87 3.52
CA ALA A 378 12.76 -0.53 3.28
C ALA A 378 11.78 0.61 3.60
N GLY A 379 10.46 0.38 3.46
CA GLY A 379 9.44 1.42 3.67
C GLY A 379 9.20 1.82 5.12
N LEU A 380 9.77 1.06 6.07
CA LEU A 380 9.67 1.34 7.51
C LEU A 380 10.98 1.86 8.10
N LEU A 381 11.94 2.23 7.25
CA LEU A 381 13.18 2.87 7.70
C LEU A 381 12.93 4.34 7.99
N CYS A 382 13.43 4.81 9.12
CA CYS A 382 13.34 6.22 9.51
C CYS A 382 14.56 7.00 9.01
N GLY A 383 14.46 8.34 9.01
CA GLY A 383 15.58 9.19 8.60
C GLY A 383 16.82 8.92 9.45
N ARG A 384 16.64 8.76 10.77
CA ARG A 384 17.71 8.40 11.70
C ARG A 384 18.36 7.05 11.43
N ASP A 385 17.60 6.04 11.00
CA ASP A 385 18.15 4.72 10.65
C ASP A 385 19.06 4.82 9.41
N LEU A 386 18.65 5.64 8.44
CA LEU A 386 19.40 5.90 7.22
C LEU A 386 20.66 6.73 7.50
N ALA A 387 20.56 7.77 8.34
CA ALA A 387 21.70 8.56 8.78
C ALA A 387 22.74 7.69 9.49
N TYR A 388 22.30 6.86 10.44
CA TYR A 388 23.16 5.90 11.14
C TYR A 388 23.90 4.98 10.17
N ALA A 389 23.19 4.39 9.20
CA ALA A 389 23.79 3.51 8.20
C ALA A 389 24.80 4.23 7.29
N ALA A 390 24.50 5.47 6.89
CA ALA A 390 25.40 6.30 6.10
C ALA A 390 26.68 6.65 6.86
N HIS A 391 26.57 7.04 8.13
CA HIS A 391 27.72 7.34 8.99
C HIS A 391 28.58 6.11 9.24
N ALA A 392 27.96 4.97 9.56
CA ALA A 392 28.69 3.72 9.75
C ALA A 392 29.48 3.31 8.49
N ASP A 393 28.88 3.44 7.31
CA ASP A 393 29.57 3.19 6.04
C ASP A 393 30.69 4.21 5.79
N ARG A 394 30.47 5.50 6.07
CA ARG A 394 31.50 6.54 5.94
C ARG A 394 32.72 6.25 6.82
N GLU A 395 32.52 5.90 8.08
CA GLU A 395 33.60 5.56 9.01
C GLU A 395 34.38 4.33 8.54
N ALA A 396 33.69 3.31 8.05
CA ALA A 396 34.33 2.12 7.46
C ALA A 396 35.19 2.44 6.22
N HIS A 397 34.97 3.60 5.59
CA HIS A 397 35.73 4.09 4.43
C HIS A 397 36.58 5.32 4.76
N GLY A 398 37.03 5.44 6.02
CA GLY A 398 38.05 6.42 6.43
C GLY A 398 37.53 7.82 6.75
N GLY A 399 36.21 7.99 6.95
CA GLY A 399 35.63 9.21 7.50
C GLY A 399 35.60 10.42 6.55
N ASN A 400 36.05 10.29 5.30
CA ASN A 400 36.11 11.39 4.34
C ASN A 400 34.71 11.82 3.87
N LEU A 401 34.46 13.13 3.74
CA LEU A 401 33.21 13.70 3.18
C LEU A 401 32.98 13.37 1.70
N ARG A 402 33.99 12.92 0.96
CA ARG A 402 33.89 12.51 -0.46
C ARG A 402 34.02 10.99 -0.67
N TRP A 403 33.60 10.18 0.30
CA TRP A 403 33.64 8.72 0.19
C TRP A 403 32.67 8.17 -0.87
N VAL A 404 31.63 8.93 -1.22
CA VAL A 404 30.69 8.70 -2.32
C VAL A 404 30.25 10.03 -2.95
N ASP A 405 29.75 9.97 -4.17
CA ASP A 405 29.17 11.11 -4.89
C ASP A 405 27.76 11.44 -4.39
N ALA A 406 27.01 10.42 -3.94
CA ALA A 406 25.67 10.55 -3.39
C ALA A 406 25.30 9.36 -2.50
N VAL A 407 24.38 9.59 -1.56
CA VAL A 407 23.67 8.55 -0.82
C VAL A 407 22.26 8.43 -1.39
N VAL A 408 21.91 7.23 -1.82
CA VAL A 408 20.58 6.91 -2.30
C VAL A 408 19.81 6.24 -1.18
N ILE A 409 18.56 6.64 -1.01
CA ILE A 409 17.67 6.11 0.01
C ILE A 409 16.40 5.51 -0.62
N PRO A 410 15.69 4.60 0.05
CA PRO A 410 14.48 4.01 -0.51
C PRO A 410 13.37 5.05 -0.57
N SER A 411 12.84 5.32 -1.77
CA SER A 411 11.72 6.27 -1.93
C SER A 411 10.46 5.83 -1.17
N ALA A 412 10.32 4.53 -0.88
CA ALA A 412 9.22 4.00 -0.07
C ALA A 412 9.27 4.41 1.41
N ALA A 413 10.42 4.87 1.92
CA ALA A 413 10.55 5.41 3.28
C ALA A 413 10.19 6.91 3.35
N LEU A 414 10.04 7.56 2.20
CA LEU A 414 9.76 8.98 2.09
C LEU A 414 8.30 9.20 1.73
N ARG A 415 7.67 10.12 2.47
CA ARG A 415 6.43 10.74 2.02
C ARG A 415 6.75 11.74 0.92
N VAL A 416 6.42 11.40 -0.32
CA VAL A 416 6.59 12.31 -1.49
C VAL A 416 5.26 12.88 -2.00
N HIS A 417 4.14 12.36 -1.49
CA HIS A 417 2.79 12.80 -1.78
C HIS A 417 1.92 12.61 -0.54
N THR A 418 0.75 13.23 -0.53
CA THR A 418 -0.28 13.01 0.48
C THR A 418 -0.92 11.65 0.24
N GLY A 419 -0.78 10.74 1.20
CA GLY A 419 -1.42 9.43 1.13
C GLY A 419 -2.94 9.54 1.26
N PRO A 420 -3.70 8.53 0.81
CA PRO A 420 -5.16 8.56 0.90
C PRO A 420 -5.65 8.63 2.35
N THR A 421 -4.85 8.17 3.32
CA THR A 421 -5.19 8.24 4.75
C THR A 421 -4.82 9.56 5.42
N ASP A 422 -3.98 10.39 4.79
CA ASP A 422 -3.42 11.59 5.39
C ASP A 422 -4.46 12.68 5.62
N GLN A 423 -5.39 12.83 4.68
CA GLN A 423 -6.52 13.74 4.79
C GLN A 423 -7.43 13.43 6.00
N TYR A 424 -7.42 12.18 6.51
CA TYR A 424 -8.23 11.78 7.66
C TYR A 424 -7.50 11.84 8.99
N ALA A 425 -6.19 12.14 8.98
CA ALA A 425 -5.39 12.28 10.19
C ALA A 425 -5.26 13.73 10.67
N LEU A 426 -5.80 14.67 9.88
CA LEU A 426 -5.73 16.12 10.08
C LEU A 426 -7.14 16.65 10.37
N ASP A 427 -7.61 16.44 11.61
CA ASP A 427 -8.93 16.91 12.08
C ASP A 427 -9.02 18.43 12.31
N ASP A 428 -7.91 19.17 12.13
CA ASP A 428 -7.79 20.60 12.46
C ASP A 428 -7.85 21.53 11.24
N GLY A 429 -8.16 21.01 10.05
CA GLY A 429 -8.19 21.79 8.81
C GLY A 429 -6.81 22.14 8.26
N SER A 430 -5.73 21.55 8.78
CA SER A 430 -4.41 21.65 8.15
C SER A 430 -4.37 20.84 6.85
N GLU A 431 -3.85 21.45 5.78
CA GLU A 431 -3.60 20.72 4.54
C GLU A 431 -2.38 19.81 4.71
N PRO A 432 -2.46 18.53 4.29
CA PRO A 432 -1.30 17.67 4.29
C PRO A 432 -0.29 18.22 3.28
N THR A 433 0.75 18.90 3.74
CA THR A 433 1.85 19.30 2.84
C THR A 433 2.71 18.07 2.51
N PRO A 434 3.02 17.80 1.22
CA PRO A 434 4.06 16.85 0.82
C PRO A 434 5.41 17.37 1.33
N ALA A 435 5.77 16.98 2.54
CA ALA A 435 7.11 17.18 3.05
C ALA A 435 7.85 15.90 2.74
N ASN A 436 8.90 15.97 1.90
CA ASN A 436 9.88 14.91 1.69
C ASN A 436 10.43 14.48 3.06
N GLN A 437 9.70 13.62 3.75
CA GLN A 437 9.80 13.44 5.20
C GLN A 437 9.62 11.97 5.52
N PHE A 438 10.42 11.51 6.48
CA PHE A 438 10.40 10.15 6.99
C PHE A 438 9.36 10.01 8.11
N LEU A 439 9.19 8.78 8.60
CA LEU A 439 8.21 8.46 9.65
C LEU A 439 8.52 9.14 10.99
N ASP A 440 9.79 9.47 11.26
CA ASP A 440 10.32 10.15 12.44
C ASP A 440 10.39 11.69 12.28
N ASP A 441 9.60 12.23 11.35
CA ASP A 441 9.51 13.65 11.00
C ASP A 441 10.79 14.31 10.46
N MET A 442 11.90 13.57 10.33
CA MET A 442 13.11 14.05 9.67
C MET A 442 12.81 14.35 8.20
N THR A 443 13.28 15.49 7.67
CA THR A 443 13.15 15.78 6.24
C THR A 443 14.32 15.25 5.43
N LEU A 444 14.13 15.09 4.12
CA LEU A 444 15.20 14.75 3.18
C LEU A 444 16.35 15.78 3.25
N ALA A 445 16.01 17.06 3.42
CA ALA A 445 16.99 18.13 3.56
C ALA A 445 17.78 18.02 4.88
N ASP A 446 17.13 17.60 5.97
CA ASP A 446 17.83 17.34 7.24
C ASP A 446 18.78 16.15 7.10
N LEU A 447 18.35 15.08 6.44
CA LEU A 447 19.20 13.92 6.20
C LEU A 447 20.40 14.27 5.31
N GLU A 448 20.19 15.05 4.24
CA GLU A 448 21.28 15.54 3.40
C GLU A 448 22.29 16.37 4.18
N ARG A 449 21.81 17.25 5.06
CA ARG A 449 22.65 18.07 5.94
C ARG A 449 23.46 17.24 6.93
N GLU A 450 22.84 16.21 7.51
CA GLU A 450 23.46 15.31 8.48
C GLU A 450 24.53 14.42 7.84
N VAL A 451 24.21 13.85 6.66
CA VAL A 451 25.11 12.94 5.93
C VAL A 451 26.26 13.71 5.26
N GLY A 452 26.03 14.93 4.79
CA GLY A 452 27.04 15.81 4.22
C GLY A 452 27.39 15.54 2.74
N VAL A 453 26.61 14.70 2.05
CA VAL A 453 26.65 14.49 0.59
C VAL A 453 25.20 14.47 0.05
N PRO A 454 24.98 14.69 -1.26
CA PRO A 454 23.65 14.68 -1.85
C PRO A 454 22.85 13.42 -1.49
N VAL A 455 21.60 13.59 -1.05
CA VAL A 455 20.71 12.47 -0.71
C VAL A 455 19.59 12.35 -1.72
N VAL A 456 19.51 11.19 -2.39
CA VAL A 456 18.67 11.00 -3.58
C VAL A 456 17.67 9.85 -3.38
N PRO A 457 16.36 10.06 -3.59
CA PRO A 457 15.39 8.98 -3.57
C PRO A 457 15.65 7.94 -4.68
N SER A 458 15.49 6.65 -4.38
CA SER A 458 15.80 5.58 -5.33
C SER A 458 14.85 5.45 -6.52
N GLY A 459 13.59 5.84 -6.34
CA GLY A 459 12.50 5.39 -7.20
C GLY A 459 12.25 3.89 -7.10
N ALA A 460 11.41 3.36 -7.98
CA ALA A 460 10.98 1.96 -8.02
C ALA A 460 11.97 1.03 -8.75
N ASN A 461 12.92 1.56 -9.54
CA ASN A 461 13.83 0.76 -10.34
C ASN A 461 15.13 1.49 -10.72
N LEU A 462 16.10 0.75 -11.29
CA LEU A 462 17.41 1.30 -11.66
C LEU A 462 17.40 2.42 -12.70
N SER A 463 16.37 2.51 -13.55
CA SER A 463 16.24 3.62 -14.50
C SER A 463 15.86 4.90 -13.77
N GLN A 464 14.84 4.83 -12.90
CA GLN A 464 14.40 5.98 -12.10
C GLN A 464 15.50 6.43 -11.14
N LEU A 465 16.22 5.48 -10.52
CA LEU A 465 17.41 5.76 -9.73
C LEU A 465 18.41 6.64 -10.50
N LEU A 466 18.73 6.24 -11.73
CA LEU A 466 19.65 7.00 -12.58
C LEU A 466 19.11 8.38 -12.94
N ASP A 467 17.80 8.48 -13.22
CA ASP A 467 17.16 9.76 -13.55
C ASP A 467 17.21 10.72 -12.35
N HIS A 468 16.97 10.23 -11.14
CA HIS A 468 17.07 11.03 -9.92
C HIS A 468 18.51 11.46 -9.62
N LEU A 469 19.49 10.57 -9.82
CA LEU A 469 20.91 10.94 -9.70
C LEU A 469 21.29 12.06 -10.68
N ARG A 470 20.84 11.98 -11.95
CA ARG A 470 21.07 13.06 -12.94
C ARG A 470 20.39 14.36 -12.56
N ALA A 471 19.20 14.30 -11.98
CA ALA A 471 18.49 15.49 -11.52
C ALA A 471 19.25 16.19 -10.38
N SER A 472 19.76 15.42 -9.43
CA SER A 472 20.62 15.91 -8.35
C SER A 472 21.90 16.56 -8.90
N ASP A 473 22.59 15.92 -9.84
CA ASP A 473 23.81 16.48 -10.47
C ASP A 473 23.55 17.89 -11.04
N ARG A 474 22.42 18.08 -11.74
CA ARG A 474 22.02 19.37 -12.35
C ARG A 474 21.74 20.43 -11.30
N PHE A 475 21.07 20.06 -10.21
CA PHE A 475 20.75 20.99 -9.13
C PHE A 475 22.03 21.50 -8.44
N HIS A 476 22.97 20.61 -8.14
CA HIS A 476 24.24 20.99 -7.52
C HIS A 476 25.19 21.72 -8.48
N THR A 477 25.23 21.36 -9.78
CA THR A 477 26.03 22.11 -10.77
C THR A 477 25.45 23.50 -11.07
N GLN A 478 24.12 23.68 -11.07
CA GLN A 478 23.51 25.01 -11.21
C GLN A 478 23.65 25.86 -9.94
N GLY A 479 23.64 25.24 -8.75
CA GLY A 479 23.94 25.91 -7.48
C GLY A 479 25.39 26.43 -7.40
N MET A 480 26.34 25.72 -8.02
CA MET A 480 27.74 26.15 -8.11
C MET A 480 28.01 27.24 -9.16
N ASN A 481 27.12 27.43 -10.13
CA ASN A 481 27.23 28.47 -11.18
C ASN A 481 26.44 29.76 -10.86
N ARG A 482 25.84 29.87 -9.67
CA ARG A 482 25.34 31.15 -9.17
C ARG A 482 26.44 31.84 -8.37
N PRO A 483 26.83 33.08 -8.70
CA PRO A 483 27.75 33.83 -7.85
C PRO A 483 27.13 33.93 -6.46
N GLN A 484 27.92 33.59 -5.43
CA GLN A 484 27.56 33.82 -4.03
C GLN A 484 27.23 35.31 -3.87
N GLY A 485 25.94 35.63 -3.76
CA GLY A 485 25.48 37.00 -3.55
C GLY A 485 24.30 37.38 -4.45
N ALA A 486 23.12 36.82 -4.15
CA ALA A 486 21.83 37.49 -4.34
C ALA A 486 20.74 36.63 -3.69
N TYR A 487 20.71 36.64 -2.35
CA TYR A 487 19.47 36.46 -1.61
C TYR A 487 18.87 37.86 -1.44
N ASN A 488 17.65 38.07 -1.93
CA ASN A 488 16.69 39.05 -1.38
C ASN A 488 15.39 39.06 -2.22
N PRO A 489 14.24 39.33 -1.58
CA PRO A 489 13.56 38.60 -0.52
C PRO A 489 12.51 37.62 -1.06
#